data_AF-A0A6B3GCN6-F1
#
_entry.id   AF-A0A6B3GCN6-F1
#
_cell.length_a   1.000
_cell.length_b   1.000
_cell.length_c   1.000
_cell.angle_alpha   90.00
_cell.angle_beta   90.00
_cell.angle_gamma   90.00
#
_symmetry.space_group_name_H-M   'P 1'
#
loop_
_entity.id
_entity.type
_entity.pdbx_description
1 polymer ?
#
loop_
_entity_poly.entity_id
_entity_poly.type
_entity_poly.pdbx_seq_one_letter_code
_entity_poly.pdbx_strand_id
1 'polypeptide(L)'
;MPTRNPRPVVTFPIVLRELTVLRVTDVTPGMRRVTLGGEQLRAFHRDGLDLPALRSEGFDDHVKFFFADGDAPPVLPGQNVSSLDWPADARPIA
;
A
#
# COMPACT_ATOMS: atom_id res chain seq x y z
N MET A 1 -33.53 -17.41 10.53
CA MET A 1 -32.55 -17.73 9.47
C MET A 1 -31.22 -17.07 9.81
N PRO A 2 -30.13 -17.78 10.12
CA PRO A 2 -28.82 -17.15 10.13
C PRO A 2 -28.15 -17.45 8.80
N THR A 3 -28.30 -16.56 7.81
CA THR A 3 -27.41 -16.53 6.65
C THR A 3 -26.39 -15.41 6.86
N ARG A 4 -25.44 -15.67 7.76
CA ARG A 4 -24.20 -14.90 7.76
C ARG A 4 -23.08 -15.92 7.72
N ASN A 5 -22.70 -16.31 6.50
CA ASN A 5 -21.45 -17.03 6.31
C ASN A 5 -20.35 -15.96 6.43
N PRO A 6 -19.61 -15.88 7.55
CA PRO A 6 -18.52 -14.91 7.64
C PRO A 6 -17.53 -15.21 6.53
N ARG A 7 -17.19 -14.21 5.71
CA ARG A 7 -16.11 -14.38 4.74
C ARG A 7 -14.82 -14.67 5.52
N PRO A 8 -14.00 -15.64 5.11
CA PRO A 8 -12.71 -15.87 5.73
C PRO A 8 -11.86 -14.58 5.67
N VAL A 9 -11.30 -14.18 6.80
CA VAL A 9 -10.33 -13.09 6.87
C VAL A 9 -8.93 -13.69 6.71
N VAL A 10 -8.16 -13.15 5.76
CA VAL A 10 -6.76 -13.54 5.53
C VAL A 10 -5.88 -12.34 5.87
N THR A 11 -4.83 -12.56 6.64
CA THR A 11 -3.83 -11.53 6.95
C THR A 11 -2.65 -11.68 6.00
N PHE A 12 -2.35 -10.63 5.24
CA PHE A 12 -1.15 -10.55 4.40
C PHE A 12 -0.03 -9.79 5.12
N PRO A 13 1.25 -10.08 4.82
CA PRO A 13 2.38 -9.30 5.34
C PRO A 13 2.29 -7.82 4.95
N ILE A 14 2.68 -6.93 5.86
CA ILE A 14 2.72 -5.49 5.61
C ILE A 14 4.01 -5.17 4.84
N VAL A 15 3.88 -4.61 3.64
CA VAL A 15 5.03 -4.31 2.77
C VAL A 15 4.95 -2.86 2.28
N LEU A 16 5.98 -2.08 2.56
CA LEU A 16 6.18 -0.74 2.03
C LEU A 16 6.67 -0.84 0.58
N ARG A 17 5.92 -0.26 -0.36
CA ARG A 17 6.20 -0.35 -1.81
C ARG A 17 6.33 1.04 -2.41
N GLU A 18 7.33 1.20 -3.26
CA GLU A 18 7.42 2.33 -4.18
C GLU A 18 6.74 1.95 -5.50
N LEU A 19 5.80 2.78 -5.94
CA LEU A 19 4.99 2.56 -7.14
C LEU A 19 5.08 3.75 -8.07
N THR A 20 4.90 3.48 -9.36
CA THR A 20 4.89 4.49 -10.41
C THR A 20 3.47 4.71 -10.90
N VAL A 21 3.05 5.96 -11.04
CA VAL A 21 1.80 6.31 -11.73
C VAL A 21 1.99 6.05 -13.22
N LEU A 22 1.27 5.07 -13.76
CA LEU A 22 1.31 4.74 -15.18
C LEU A 22 0.26 5.50 -15.99
N ARG A 23 -0.91 5.74 -15.38
CA ARG A 23 -2.03 6.41 -16.03
C ARG A 23 -2.90 7.13 -15.03
N VAL A 24 -3.45 8.25 -15.46
CA VAL A 24 -4.48 9.00 -14.76
C VAL A 24 -5.65 9.22 -15.71
N THR A 25 -6.88 9.00 -15.25
CA THR A 25 -8.08 9.23 -16.05
C THR A 25 -9.20 9.74 -15.17
N ASP A 26 -9.77 10.90 -15.54
CA ASP A 26 -10.96 11.43 -14.88
C ASP A 26 -12.18 10.60 -15.31
N VAL A 27 -12.81 9.95 -14.33
CA VAL A 27 -13.99 9.10 -14.53
C VAL A 27 -15.26 9.96 -14.45
N THR A 28 -15.25 10.93 -13.53
CA THR A 28 -16.25 11.98 -13.37
C THR A 28 -15.53 13.27 -12.94
N PRO A 29 -16.20 14.44 -12.85
CA PRO A 29 -15.57 15.66 -12.36
C PRO A 29 -15.02 15.57 -10.92
N GLY A 30 -15.56 14.68 -10.09
CA GLY A 30 -15.14 14.48 -8.70
C GLY A 30 -14.37 13.18 -8.45
N MET A 31 -14.04 12.41 -9.49
CA MET A 31 -13.40 11.11 -9.34
C MET A 31 -12.37 10.86 -10.43
N ARG A 32 -11.17 10.48 -9.97
CA ARG A 32 -10.05 10.12 -10.82
C ARG A 32 -9.63 8.68 -10.56
N ARG A 33 -9.41 7.92 -11.64
CA ARG A 33 -8.78 6.62 -11.60
C ARG A 33 -7.28 6.79 -11.86
N VAL A 34 -6.48 6.25 -10.94
CA VAL A 34 -5.02 6.21 -11.05
C VAL A 34 -4.60 4.75 -11.22
N THR A 35 -3.86 4.45 -12.28
CA THR A 35 -3.24 3.13 -12.49
C THR A 35 -1.81 3.19 -12.00
N LEU A 36 -1.50 2.36 -11.01
CA LEU A 36 -0.17 2.23 -10.42
C LEU A 36 0.53 0.97 -10.95
N GLY A 37 1.83 1.07 -11.15
CA GLY A 37 2.70 0.00 -11.61
C GLY A 37 4.05 0.02 -10.88
N GLY A 38 4.99 -0.75 -11.41
CA GLY A 38 6.36 -0.83 -10.89
C GLY A 38 6.75 -2.24 -10.47
N GLU A 39 8.06 -2.49 -10.39
CA GLU A 39 8.62 -3.81 -10.08
C GLU A 39 8.23 -4.30 -8.69
N GLN A 40 8.08 -3.39 -7.73
CA GLN A 40 7.68 -3.73 -6.36
C GLN A 40 6.21 -4.18 -6.24
N LEU A 41 5.42 -4.29 -7.31
CA LEU A 41 4.17 -5.05 -7.28
C LEU A 41 4.41 -6.57 -7.26
N ARG A 42 5.54 -7.03 -7.81
CA ARG A 42 5.99 -8.42 -7.75
C ARG A 42 6.69 -8.70 -6.42
N ALA A 43 7.14 -9.93 -6.22
CA ALA A 43 8.04 -10.24 -5.11
C ALA A 43 9.40 -9.57 -5.36
N PHE A 44 10.03 -9.06 -4.31
CA PHE A 44 11.30 -8.37 -4.39
C PHE A 44 12.11 -8.51 -3.09
N HIS A 45 13.41 -8.26 -3.16
CA HIS A 45 14.31 -8.28 -2.01
C HIS A 45 14.74 -6.85 -1.65
N ARG A 46 14.66 -6.47 -0.37
CA ARG A 46 15.12 -5.16 0.12
C ARG A 46 15.55 -5.28 1.59
N ASP A 47 16.68 -4.66 1.93
CA ASP A 47 17.20 -4.59 3.31
C ASP A 47 17.32 -5.96 4.01
N GLY A 48 17.69 -7.00 3.26
CA GLY A 48 17.82 -8.37 3.78
C GLY A 48 16.50 -9.13 3.93
N LEU A 49 15.37 -8.55 3.50
CA LEU A 49 14.04 -9.16 3.58
C LEU A 49 13.54 -9.58 2.20
N ASP A 50 13.04 -10.80 2.10
CA ASP A 50 12.27 -11.27 0.96
C ASP A 50 10.80 -10.87 1.13
N LEU A 51 10.34 -9.95 0.29
CA LEU A 51 9.02 -9.36 0.37
C LEU A 51 8.11 -9.97 -0.71
N PRO A 52 6.91 -10.46 -0.35
CA PRO A 52 6.04 -11.14 -1.31
C PRO A 52 5.46 -10.17 -2.35
N ALA A 53 4.90 -10.73 -3.43
CA ALA A 53 4.09 -9.94 -4.36
C ALA A 53 2.85 -9.36 -3.69
N LEU A 54 2.34 -8.23 -4.19
CA LEU A 54 1.07 -7.68 -3.74
C LEU A 54 -0.05 -8.68 -4.06
N ARG A 55 -0.89 -8.98 -3.06
CA ARG A 55 -2.12 -9.73 -3.23
C ARG A 55 -3.28 -8.89 -2.71
N SER A 56 -4.38 -8.95 -3.43
CA SER A 56 -5.67 -8.43 -3.00
C SER A 56 -6.73 -9.39 -3.53
N GLU A 57 -7.51 -9.96 -2.62
CA GLU A 57 -8.48 -11.02 -2.87
C GLU A 57 -9.89 -10.60 -2.45
N GLY A 58 -9.99 -9.67 -1.50
CA GLY A 58 -11.22 -9.03 -1.08
C GLY A 58 -11.56 -7.82 -1.95
N PHE A 59 -12.84 -7.58 -2.18
CA PHE A 59 -13.31 -6.37 -2.87
C PHE A 59 -13.17 -5.11 -1.99
N ASP A 60 -13.02 -5.31 -0.68
CA ASP A 60 -12.89 -4.31 0.38
C ASP A 60 -11.45 -4.19 0.91
N ASP A 61 -10.50 -4.88 0.28
CA ASP A 61 -9.08 -4.68 0.54
C ASP A 61 -8.71 -3.22 0.23
N HIS A 62 -7.84 -2.66 1.06
CA HIS A 62 -7.37 -1.30 0.90
C HIS A 62 -5.88 -1.20 1.22
N VAL A 63 -5.28 -0.11 0.75
CA VAL A 63 -3.87 0.22 0.99
C VAL A 63 -3.77 1.60 1.62
N LYS A 64 -2.64 1.89 2.26
CA LYS A 64 -2.31 3.22 2.75
C LYS A 64 -1.30 3.85 1.80
N PHE A 65 -1.58 5.09 1.38
CA PHE A 65 -0.64 5.87 0.57
C PHE A 65 0.12 6.83 1.45
N PHE A 66 1.39 7.05 1.09
CA PHE A 66 2.25 8.06 1.67
C PHE A 66 2.52 9.08 0.57
N PHE A 67 2.20 10.34 0.82
CA PHE A 67 2.38 11.43 -0.13
C PHE A 67 3.51 12.34 0.34
N ALA A 68 4.29 12.83 -0.62
CA ALA A 68 5.22 13.93 -0.42
C ALA A 68 4.46 15.23 -0.16
N ASP A 69 5.08 16.16 0.55
CA ASP A 69 4.63 17.55 0.65
C ASP A 69 5.55 18.43 -0.21
N GLY A 70 5.04 18.86 -1.37
CA GLY A 70 5.84 19.56 -2.37
C GLY A 70 7.05 18.73 -2.83
N ASP A 71 8.24 19.34 -2.73
CA ASP A 71 9.51 18.71 -3.12
C ASP A 71 10.15 17.88 -1.99
N ALA A 72 9.58 17.90 -0.77
CA ALA A 72 10.12 17.14 0.35
C ALA A 72 9.76 15.65 0.22
N PRO A 73 10.70 14.72 0.41
CA PRO A 73 10.38 13.30 0.39
C PRO A 73 9.37 12.96 1.49
N PRO A 74 8.44 12.01 1.25
CA PRO A 74 7.49 11.60 2.27
C PRO A 74 8.24 11.00 3.46
N VAL A 75 7.71 11.23 4.67
CA VAL A 75 8.21 10.51 5.84
C VAL A 75 7.65 9.08 5.81
N LEU A 76 8.54 8.11 5.65
CA LEU A 76 8.20 6.70 5.55
C LEU A 76 8.63 5.94 6.81
N PRO A 77 7.88 4.92 7.24
CA PRO A 77 8.35 4.00 8.27
C PRO A 77 9.42 3.03 7.71
N GLY A 78 10.23 2.47 8.60
CA GLY A 78 11.12 1.36 8.27
C GLY A 78 10.34 0.07 8.00
N GLN A 79 10.79 -0.73 7.05
CA GLN A 79 10.25 -2.08 6.81
C GLN A 79 10.77 -3.07 7.84
N ASN A 80 9.88 -3.87 8.44
CA ASN A 80 10.22 -5.01 9.30
C ASN A 80 9.48 -6.28 8.81
N VAL A 81 9.77 -7.45 9.38
CA VAL A 81 9.24 -8.76 8.94
C VAL A 81 7.71 -8.80 8.91
N SER A 82 7.06 -8.23 9.93
CA SER A 82 5.60 -8.25 10.06
C SER A 82 5.02 -6.91 10.51
N SER A 83 5.82 -5.85 10.51
CA SER A 83 5.44 -4.53 11.02
C SER A 83 6.12 -3.42 10.22
N LEU A 84 5.72 -2.19 10.52
CA LEU A 84 6.37 -0.98 10.07
C LEU A 84 6.92 -0.27 11.31
N ASP A 85 8.19 0.08 11.27
CA ASP A 85 8.88 0.76 12.35
C ASP A 85 8.73 2.27 12.14
N TRP A 86 7.83 2.87 12.92
CA TRP A 86 7.50 4.29 12.79
C TRP A 86 8.53 5.17 13.50
N PRO A 87 9.00 6.26 12.87
CA PRO A 87 9.88 7.22 13.54
C PRO A 87 9.14 7.93 14.69
N ALA A 88 9.83 8.11 15.82
CA ALA A 88 9.22 8.51 17.10
C ALA A 88 8.43 9.84 17.06
N ASP A 89 8.89 10.81 16.26
CA ASP A 89 8.32 12.17 16.18
C ASP A 89 7.74 12.51 14.80
N ALA A 90 7.58 11.52 13.91
CA ALA A 90 7.12 11.76 12.56
C ALA A 90 5.71 11.23 12.34
N ARG A 91 4.78 12.17 12.12
CA ARG A 91 3.44 11.86 11.60
C ARG A 91 3.49 11.94 10.08
N PRO A 92 2.75 11.08 9.35
CA PRO A 92 2.50 11.30 7.93
C PRO A 92 2.02 12.74 7.71
N ILE A 93 2.64 13.42 6.75
CA ILE A 93 2.44 14.86 6.48
C ILE A 93 1.18 15.15 5.63
N ALA A 94 0.34 14.13 5.39
CA ALA A 94 -0.92 14.23 4.67
C ALA A 94 -1.89 13.13 5.09
#